data_AF-A0A0C1GK03-F1
#
_entry.id   AF-A0A0C1GK03-F1
#
_cell.length_a   1.000
_cell.length_b   1.000
_cell.length_c   1.000
_cell.angle_alpha   90.00
_cell.angle_beta   90.00
_cell.angle_gamma   90.00
#
_symmetry.space_group_name_H-M   'P 1'
#
loop_
_entity.id
_entity.type
_entity.pdbx_description
1 polymer ?
#
loop_
_entity_poly.entity_id
_entity_poly.type
_entity_poly.pdbx_seq_one_letter_code
_entity_poly.pdbx_strand_id
1 'polypeptide(L)'
;MAPLRKPALFRIFENSLRKCGLNFLRLSAEGAHPASYQVIGPANSFTVQVYIWNLTFGGRQSIPGEWRIQVTGLPEFGGHQRFQPKEGEKTVVLGWCQELQVFAGYDVTKHLGPLGGSPSIQIRQPALEACRVNGLAHHFRGGEEVAFAIKPECMGIYLDFVEDLHACGSSNEALELLAGIFEDPPLIDDSEVNEKVPEPRRFAVVSTKKALRDANFSNRVLTAYSNTCAMCGTQLRLLDAAHILPAAHPESTDDTSNGISLCALHHRAYDRGLVTFGTNYRIHINASAVEELTDRNLHGGLEKFSENLFHMIEVPPAKADRPAEKYVEQVNSLRGWVI
;
A
#
# COMPACT_ATOMS: atom_id res chain seq x y z
N MET A 1 5.32 19.36 17.34
CA MET A 1 6.67 18.74 17.19
C MET A 1 7.57 19.63 16.33
N ALA A 2 8.90 19.55 16.46
CA ALA A 2 9.81 20.33 15.63
C ALA A 2 9.77 19.88 14.15
N PRO A 3 9.88 20.81 13.17
CA PRO A 3 9.87 20.46 11.75
C PRO A 3 11.08 19.61 11.38
N LEU A 4 10.86 18.57 10.59
CA LEU A 4 11.91 17.69 10.10
C LEU A 4 12.76 18.38 9.03
N ARG A 5 14.06 18.10 9.05
CA ARG A 5 14.96 18.52 7.96
C ARG A 5 14.70 17.69 6.70
N LYS A 6 15.07 18.23 5.54
CA LYS A 6 14.84 17.60 4.24
C LYS A 6 15.34 16.14 4.13
N PRO A 7 16.54 15.77 4.62
CA PRO A 7 16.99 14.38 4.58
C PRO A 7 16.09 13.42 5.36
N ALA A 8 15.53 13.85 6.49
CA ALA A 8 14.60 13.04 7.27
C ALA A 8 13.27 12.84 6.53
N LEU A 9 12.74 13.88 5.86
CA LEU A 9 11.54 13.77 5.04
C LEU A 9 11.71 12.76 3.90
N PHE A 10 12.84 12.80 3.20
CA PHE A 10 13.12 11.82 2.15
C PHE A 10 13.31 10.40 2.69
N ARG A 11 13.95 10.22 3.85
CA ARG A 11 14.02 8.89 4.49
C ARG A 11 12.64 8.32 4.82
N ILE A 12 11.70 9.15 5.24
CA ILE A 12 10.31 8.71 5.48
C ILE A 12 9.69 8.27 4.16
N PHE A 13 9.80 9.07 3.10
CA PHE A 13 9.31 8.69 1.76
C PHE A 13 9.93 7.38 1.25
N GLU A 14 11.25 7.24 1.33
CA GLU A 14 11.98 6.02 0.95
C GLU A 14 11.54 4.80 1.77
N ASN A 15 11.29 4.98 3.07
CA ASN A 15 10.75 3.91 3.92
C ASN A 15 9.32 3.54 3.55
N SER A 16 8.50 4.49 3.10
CA SER A 16 7.16 4.21 2.54
C SER A 16 7.26 3.33 1.31
N LEU A 17 8.18 3.62 0.38
CA LEU A 17 8.41 2.76 -0.79
C LEU A 17 8.74 1.32 -0.38
N ARG A 18 9.66 1.13 0.57
CA ARG A 18 10.01 -0.20 1.09
C ARG A 18 8.82 -0.92 1.72
N LYS A 19 7.98 -0.20 2.47
CA LYS A 19 6.76 -0.76 3.09
C LYS A 19 5.74 -1.22 2.05
N CYS A 20 5.67 -0.54 0.91
CA CYS A 20 4.84 -0.93 -0.22
C CYS A 20 5.46 -2.07 -1.05
N GLY A 21 6.58 -2.66 -0.63
CA GLY A 21 7.30 -3.68 -1.42
C GLY A 21 7.97 -3.15 -2.67
N LEU A 22 8.14 -1.82 -2.79
CA LEU A 22 8.76 -1.17 -3.94
C LEU A 22 10.26 -1.06 -3.74
N ASN A 23 11.00 -1.34 -4.81
CA ASN A 23 12.41 -1.00 -4.91
C ASN A 23 12.56 0.41 -5.50
N PHE A 24 13.68 1.05 -5.20
CA PHE A 24 13.97 2.35 -5.80
C PHE A 24 15.47 2.60 -5.93
N LEU A 25 15.83 3.41 -6.92
CA LEU A 25 17.14 4.02 -7.06
C LEU A 25 16.98 5.54 -6.96
N ARG A 26 17.72 6.16 -6.06
CA ARG A 26 17.77 7.63 -6.00
C ARG A 26 18.72 8.14 -7.08
N LEU A 27 18.18 8.91 -8.02
CA LEU A 27 18.91 9.44 -9.19
C LEU A 27 19.56 10.80 -8.92
N SER A 28 18.99 11.57 -7.98
CA SER A 28 19.55 12.85 -7.54
C SER A 28 20.55 12.69 -6.40
N ALA A 29 21.49 13.62 -6.25
CA ALA A 29 22.41 13.67 -5.10
C ALA A 29 21.68 13.78 -3.75
N GLU A 30 22.36 13.40 -2.66
CA GLU A 30 21.84 13.58 -1.31
C GLU A 30 21.56 15.08 -1.03
N GLY A 31 20.47 15.37 -0.33
CA GLY A 31 20.05 16.75 -0.05
C GLY A 31 19.36 17.50 -1.21
N ALA A 32 19.40 16.99 -2.46
CA ALA A 32 18.69 17.60 -3.58
C ALA A 32 17.17 17.66 -3.33
N HIS A 33 16.55 18.78 -3.70
CA HIS A 33 15.09 18.98 -3.64
C HIS A 33 14.67 19.82 -4.87
N PRO A 34 13.84 19.27 -5.79
CA PRO A 34 13.25 17.92 -5.77
C PRO A 34 14.31 16.82 -5.79
N ALA A 35 13.97 15.68 -5.19
CA ALA A 35 14.75 14.46 -5.37
C ALA A 35 14.11 13.62 -6.48
N SER A 36 14.94 13.03 -7.34
CA SER A 36 14.48 12.14 -8.41
C SER A 36 14.74 10.69 -8.03
N TYR A 37 13.77 9.82 -8.29
CA TYR A 37 13.86 8.39 -8.02
C TYR A 37 13.40 7.60 -9.25
N GLN A 38 14.10 6.52 -9.58
CA GLN A 38 13.55 5.42 -10.36
C GLN A 38 12.83 4.49 -9.38
N VAL A 39 11.51 4.40 -9.45
CA VAL A 39 10.70 3.47 -8.66
C VAL A 39 10.49 2.20 -9.50
N ILE A 40 10.63 1.05 -8.83
CA ILE A 40 10.62 -0.27 -9.46
C ILE A 40 9.62 -1.12 -8.68
N GLY A 41 8.45 -1.34 -9.28
CA GLY A 41 7.43 -2.25 -8.81
C GLY A 41 7.40 -3.56 -9.61
N PRO A 42 6.59 -4.54 -9.19
CA PRO A 42 6.46 -5.82 -9.88
C PRO A 42 5.77 -5.70 -11.25
N ALA A 43 4.84 -4.75 -11.41
CA ALA A 43 4.05 -4.57 -12.64
C ALA A 43 4.55 -3.41 -13.52
N ASN A 44 5.18 -2.41 -12.91
CA ASN A 44 5.61 -1.20 -13.61
C ASN A 44 6.91 -0.64 -13.02
N SER A 45 7.52 0.28 -13.75
CA SER A 45 8.66 1.06 -13.28
C SER A 45 8.57 2.44 -13.90
N PHE A 46 8.83 3.49 -13.11
CA PHE A 46 8.72 4.87 -13.55
C PHE A 46 9.70 5.76 -12.80
N THR A 47 10.05 6.89 -13.41
CA THR A 47 10.80 7.95 -12.73
C THR A 47 9.82 8.93 -12.10
N VAL A 48 10.14 9.37 -10.88
CA VAL A 48 9.35 10.37 -10.13
C VAL A 48 10.23 11.47 -9.53
N GLN A 49 9.82 12.72 -9.72
CA GLN A 49 10.33 13.90 -9.02
C GLN A 49 9.52 14.17 -7.77
N VAL A 50 10.18 14.17 -6.62
CA VAL A 50 9.55 14.31 -5.30
C VAL A 50 9.91 15.65 -4.70
N TYR A 51 8.91 16.52 -4.62
CA TYR A 51 8.95 17.74 -3.83
C TYR A 51 8.32 17.47 -2.46
N ILE A 52 9.03 17.71 -1.35
CA ILE A 52 8.50 17.39 -0.02
C ILE A 52 8.80 18.45 1.05
N TRP A 53 7.83 18.75 1.89
CA TRP A 53 7.95 19.65 3.05
C TRP A 53 7.28 19.08 4.29
N ASN A 54 7.46 19.75 5.44
CA ASN A 54 6.63 19.50 6.61
C ASN A 54 5.23 20.06 6.38
N LEU A 55 4.22 19.28 6.73
CA LEU A 55 2.86 19.74 6.83
C LEU A 55 2.66 20.34 8.23
N THR A 56 2.18 21.57 8.29
CA THR A 56 2.03 22.34 9.53
C THR A 56 0.61 22.81 9.71
N PHE A 57 0.14 22.84 10.96
CA PHE A 57 -1.17 23.37 11.27
C PHE A 57 -1.24 24.88 10.96
N GLY A 58 -2.24 25.29 10.19
CA GLY A 58 -2.40 26.67 9.73
C GLY A 58 -2.87 27.63 10.82
N GLY A 59 -3.55 27.13 11.86
CA GLY A 59 -3.91 27.89 13.07
C GLY A 59 -4.92 29.03 12.87
N ARG A 60 -5.44 29.25 11.65
CA ARG A 60 -6.38 30.34 11.36
C ARG A 60 -7.76 30.00 11.91
N GLN A 61 -8.29 30.85 12.79
CA GLN A 61 -9.65 30.71 13.32
C GLN A 61 -10.72 30.73 12.22
N SER A 62 -10.48 31.45 11.12
CA SER A 62 -11.39 31.52 9.97
C SER A 62 -11.42 30.24 9.12
N ILE A 63 -10.44 29.35 9.27
CA ILE A 63 -10.36 28.08 8.52
C ILE A 63 -9.94 26.96 9.49
N PRO A 64 -10.80 26.59 10.46
CA PRO A 64 -10.44 25.68 11.56
C PRO A 64 -10.04 24.31 11.04
N GLY A 65 -8.89 23.74 11.42
CA GLY A 65 -8.47 22.43 10.91
C GLY A 65 -7.71 22.48 9.57
N GLU A 66 -7.23 23.65 9.15
CA GLU A 66 -6.36 23.79 7.97
C GLU A 66 -4.94 23.32 8.29
N TRP A 67 -4.37 22.50 7.40
CA TRP A 67 -2.97 22.11 7.39
C TRP A 67 -2.33 22.55 6.08
N ARG A 68 -1.05 22.93 6.10
CA ARG A 68 -0.38 23.49 4.93
C ARG A 68 1.09 23.12 4.83
N ILE A 69 1.57 22.97 3.59
CA ILE A 69 3.00 23.07 3.28
C ILE A 69 3.36 24.52 2.97
N GLN A 70 4.57 24.93 3.34
CA GLN A 70 5.17 26.19 2.92
C GLN A 70 6.17 25.91 1.80
N VAL A 71 5.77 26.24 0.57
CA VAL A 71 6.57 25.95 -0.62
C VAL A 71 7.75 26.91 -0.65
N THR A 72 8.94 26.37 -0.50
CA THR A 72 10.20 27.11 -0.35
C THR A 72 11.33 26.30 -0.93
N GLY A 73 12.38 26.98 -1.40
CA GLY A 73 13.58 26.33 -1.94
C GLY A 73 13.37 25.70 -3.31
N LEU A 74 12.43 26.23 -4.10
CA LEU A 74 12.29 25.85 -5.51
C LEU A 74 13.27 26.66 -6.37
N PRO A 75 13.65 26.16 -7.56
CA PRO A 75 14.46 26.94 -8.47
C PRO A 75 13.67 28.13 -9.01
N GLU A 76 14.36 29.25 -9.21
CA GLU A 76 13.79 30.51 -9.70
C GLU A 76 13.94 30.66 -11.21
N PHE A 77 12.92 31.22 -11.85
CA PHE A 77 12.98 31.63 -13.24
C PHE A 77 12.20 32.91 -13.45
N GLY A 78 12.80 33.88 -14.15
CA GLY A 78 12.19 35.20 -14.31
C GLY A 78 11.90 35.90 -12.98
N GLY A 79 12.67 35.60 -11.92
CA GLY A 79 12.51 36.18 -10.58
C GLY A 79 11.44 35.52 -9.69
N HIS A 80 10.83 34.41 -10.13
CA HIS A 80 9.79 33.71 -9.37
C HIS A 80 10.14 32.24 -9.16
N GLN A 81 9.84 31.73 -7.96
CA GLN A 81 9.89 30.30 -7.67
C GLN A 81 8.77 29.58 -8.41
N ARG A 82 9.06 28.39 -8.93
CA ARG A 82 8.06 27.55 -9.61
C ARG A 82 8.43 26.08 -9.56
N PHE A 83 7.42 25.21 -9.64
CA PHE A 83 7.63 23.79 -9.87
C PHE A 83 8.15 23.57 -11.29
N GLN A 84 9.03 22.58 -11.45
CA GLN A 84 9.62 22.22 -12.75
C GLN A 84 9.42 20.73 -12.98
N PRO A 85 8.21 20.29 -13.34
CA PRO A 85 7.99 18.92 -13.77
C PRO A 85 8.79 18.65 -15.04
N LYS A 86 9.29 17.43 -15.19
CA LYS A 86 9.97 16.97 -16.39
C LYS A 86 9.06 16.11 -17.24
N GLU A 87 9.13 16.28 -18.55
CA GLU A 87 8.41 15.44 -19.50
C GLU A 87 8.84 13.98 -19.34
N GLY A 88 7.86 13.07 -19.32
CA GLY A 88 8.10 11.63 -19.12
C GLY A 88 8.42 11.21 -17.68
N GLU A 89 8.52 12.13 -16.72
CA GLU A 89 8.66 11.83 -15.29
C GLU A 89 7.38 12.19 -14.54
N LYS A 90 6.93 11.32 -13.61
CA LYS A 90 5.89 11.69 -12.66
C LYS A 90 6.40 12.81 -11.76
N THR A 91 5.55 13.73 -11.33
CA THR A 91 5.91 14.76 -10.36
C THR A 91 4.94 14.75 -9.19
N VAL A 92 5.47 14.60 -7.98
CA VAL A 92 4.66 14.58 -6.76
C VAL A 92 5.08 15.68 -5.79
N VAL A 93 4.06 16.37 -5.27
CA VAL A 93 4.20 17.42 -4.27
C VAL A 93 3.62 16.88 -2.96
N LEU A 94 4.48 16.71 -1.96
CA LEU A 94 4.15 16.04 -0.70
C LEU A 94 4.35 16.95 0.51
N GLY A 95 3.47 16.80 1.50
CA GLY A 95 3.61 17.33 2.85
C GLY A 95 3.60 16.20 3.86
N TRP A 96 4.56 16.15 4.78
CA TRP A 96 4.56 15.16 5.85
C TRP A 96 3.94 15.69 7.14
N CYS A 97 2.86 15.06 7.61
CA CYS A 97 2.25 15.35 8.89
C CYS A 97 2.87 14.47 9.99
N GLN A 98 3.78 15.05 10.78
CA GLN A 98 4.46 14.33 11.86
C GLN A 98 3.49 13.89 12.96
N GLU A 99 2.41 14.62 13.22
CA GLU A 99 1.46 14.28 14.29
C GLU A 99 0.61 13.06 13.95
N LEU A 100 0.15 12.98 12.70
CA LEU A 100 -0.74 11.91 12.24
C LEU A 100 0.01 10.79 11.51
N GLN A 101 1.31 10.96 11.25
CA GLN A 101 2.18 10.02 10.52
C GLN A 101 1.64 9.68 9.12
N VAL A 102 1.11 10.69 8.41
CA VAL A 102 0.57 10.58 7.05
C VAL A 102 1.16 11.66 6.15
N PHE A 103 1.17 11.41 4.85
CA PHE A 103 1.48 12.40 3.84
C PHE A 103 0.21 13.14 3.39
N ALA A 104 0.39 14.32 2.85
CA ALA A 104 -0.56 15.03 2.00
C ALA A 104 0.07 15.15 0.60
N GLY A 105 -0.65 14.75 -0.45
CA GLY A 105 -0.25 14.85 -1.85
C GLY A 105 -1.10 15.86 -2.60
N TYR A 106 -0.45 16.65 -3.45
CA TYR A 106 -1.08 17.76 -4.19
C TYR A 106 -0.87 17.63 -5.68
N ASP A 107 -1.84 18.10 -6.46
CA ASP A 107 -1.78 18.10 -7.92
C ASP A 107 -0.85 19.22 -8.41
N VAL A 108 0.35 18.86 -8.85
CA VAL A 108 1.33 19.84 -9.34
C VAL A 108 0.81 20.64 -10.54
N THR A 109 -0.10 20.10 -11.35
CA THR A 109 -0.62 20.77 -12.55
C THR A 109 -1.42 22.02 -12.20
N LYS A 110 -2.00 22.09 -11.00
CA LYS A 110 -2.69 23.25 -10.45
C LYS A 110 -1.74 24.33 -9.90
N HIS A 111 -0.44 24.05 -9.84
CA HIS A 111 0.59 24.93 -9.24
C HIS A 111 1.78 25.25 -10.17
N LEU A 112 1.62 25.13 -11.50
CA LEU A 112 2.73 25.36 -12.46
C LEU A 112 3.09 26.84 -12.68
N GLY A 113 2.20 27.76 -12.30
CA GLY A 113 2.43 29.20 -12.42
C GLY A 113 3.54 29.73 -11.49
N PRO A 114 3.95 31.00 -11.66
CA PRO A 114 4.87 31.65 -10.74
C PRO A 114 4.27 31.69 -9.33
N LEU A 115 5.04 31.27 -8.34
CA LEU A 115 4.61 31.31 -6.96
C LEU A 115 4.82 32.71 -6.36
N GLY A 116 3.87 33.12 -5.51
CA GLY A 116 3.98 34.36 -4.72
C GLY A 116 5.09 34.30 -3.66
N GLY A 117 5.25 35.36 -2.87
CA GLY A 117 6.34 35.47 -1.89
C GLY A 117 6.29 34.45 -0.74
N SER A 118 5.09 33.99 -0.34
CA SER A 118 4.90 32.99 0.72
C SER A 118 3.85 31.94 0.29
N PRO A 119 4.18 31.11 -0.72
CA PRO A 119 3.22 30.21 -1.31
C PRO A 119 2.95 29.04 -0.36
N SER A 120 1.66 28.72 -0.17
CA SER A 120 1.24 27.61 0.68
C SER A 120 0.10 26.84 0.04
N ILE A 121 0.13 25.52 0.21
CA ILE A 121 -0.86 24.59 -0.36
C ILE A 121 -1.49 23.83 0.81
N GLN A 122 -2.82 23.75 0.83
CA GLN A 122 -3.59 23.33 2.01
C GLN A 122 -4.29 21.98 1.84
N ILE A 123 -4.46 21.26 2.95
CA ILE A 123 -5.36 20.11 3.12
C ILE A 123 -6.11 20.26 4.44
N ARG A 124 -7.28 19.61 4.57
CA ARG A 124 -8.12 19.71 5.78
C ARG A 124 -7.88 18.52 6.69
N GLN A 125 -7.93 18.78 8.00
CA GLN A 125 -7.74 17.79 9.05
C GLN A 125 -8.63 16.55 8.92
N PRO A 126 -9.93 16.62 8.55
CA PRO A 126 -10.76 15.44 8.36
C PRO A 126 -10.20 14.43 7.35
N ALA A 127 -9.56 14.89 6.27
CA ALA A 127 -8.93 13.99 5.31
C ALA A 127 -7.69 13.31 5.90
N LEU A 128 -6.87 14.04 6.67
CA LEU A 128 -5.71 13.46 7.34
C LEU A 128 -6.13 12.40 8.38
N GLU A 129 -7.22 12.65 9.10
CA GLU A 129 -7.77 11.72 10.10
C GLU A 129 -8.42 10.50 9.44
N ALA A 130 -9.24 10.68 8.41
CA ALA A 130 -9.84 9.60 7.65
C ALA A 130 -8.76 8.68 7.04
N CYS A 131 -7.69 9.26 6.49
CA CYS A 131 -6.56 8.50 5.97
C CYS A 131 -5.92 7.57 7.03
N ARG A 132 -5.89 7.96 8.31
CA ARG A 132 -5.36 7.09 9.38
C ARG A 132 -6.16 5.82 9.58
N VAL A 133 -7.42 5.79 9.18
CA VAL A 133 -8.23 4.58 9.19
C VAL A 133 -8.08 3.89 7.83
N ASN A 134 -8.39 4.64 6.76
CA ASN A 134 -8.68 4.12 5.42
C ASN A 134 -7.44 3.88 4.54
N GLY A 135 -6.26 4.36 4.96
CA GLY A 135 -5.03 4.30 4.17
C GLY A 135 -4.90 5.44 3.16
N LEU A 136 -5.97 5.72 2.43
CA LEU A 136 -6.12 6.91 1.58
C LEU A 136 -7.35 7.71 2.00
N ALA A 137 -7.31 9.01 1.78
CA ALA A 137 -8.46 9.89 1.84
C ALA A 137 -8.23 11.08 0.93
N HIS A 138 -9.29 11.79 0.55
CA HIS A 138 -9.17 12.96 -0.29
C HIS A 138 -9.86 14.19 0.34
N HIS A 139 -9.48 15.36 -0.14
CA HIS A 139 -10.11 16.63 0.18
C HIS A 139 -10.26 17.45 -1.09
N PHE A 140 -11.50 17.67 -1.52
CA PHE A 140 -11.81 18.58 -2.62
C PHE A 140 -11.65 20.03 -2.20
N ARG A 141 -10.84 20.79 -2.95
CA ARG A 141 -10.50 22.19 -2.67
C ARG A 141 -11.31 23.19 -3.52
N GLY A 142 -12.18 22.71 -4.42
CA GLY A 142 -12.81 23.54 -5.45
C GLY A 142 -11.91 23.71 -6.68
N GLY A 143 -12.46 24.22 -7.79
CA GLY A 143 -11.71 24.44 -9.02
C GLY A 143 -11.07 23.17 -9.61
N GLU A 144 -11.72 22.02 -9.39
CA GLU A 144 -11.25 20.68 -9.75
C GLU A 144 -9.96 20.21 -9.04
N GLU A 145 -9.49 20.95 -8.04
CA GLU A 145 -8.30 20.56 -7.29
C GLU A 145 -8.65 19.64 -6.12
N VAL A 146 -7.93 18.53 -6.02
CA VAL A 146 -8.04 17.55 -4.93
C VAL A 146 -6.68 17.43 -4.26
N ALA A 147 -6.67 17.37 -2.92
CA ALA A 147 -5.52 16.93 -2.16
C ALA A 147 -5.79 15.53 -1.60
N PHE A 148 -4.78 14.67 -1.56
CA PHE A 148 -4.89 13.33 -0.98
C PHE A 148 -4.13 13.25 0.33
N ALA A 149 -4.71 12.63 1.35
CA ALA A 149 -3.99 12.17 2.51
C ALA A 149 -3.60 10.70 2.31
N ILE A 150 -2.33 10.36 2.56
CA ILE A 150 -1.73 9.08 2.17
C ILE A 150 -0.96 8.47 3.35
N LYS A 151 -1.36 7.27 3.79
CA LYS A 151 -0.54 6.47 4.71
C LYS A 151 0.74 6.03 4.01
N PRO A 152 1.88 5.92 4.74
CA PRO A 152 3.12 5.37 4.19
C PRO A 152 2.92 4.06 3.43
N GLU A 153 2.07 3.17 3.92
CA GLU A 153 1.78 1.85 3.34
C GLU A 153 0.98 1.91 2.03
N CYS A 154 0.34 3.04 1.73
CA CYS A 154 -0.44 3.26 0.51
C CYS A 154 0.30 4.15 -0.51
N MET A 155 1.57 4.52 -0.25
CA MET A 155 2.33 5.40 -1.14
C MET A 155 2.49 4.82 -2.55
N GLY A 156 2.71 3.51 -2.69
CA GLY A 156 2.80 2.85 -3.99
C GLY A 156 1.55 3.04 -4.84
N ILE A 157 0.38 2.78 -4.25
CA ILE A 157 -0.94 2.96 -4.89
C ILE A 157 -1.10 4.41 -5.38
N TYR A 158 -0.75 5.38 -4.52
CA TYR A 158 -0.81 6.78 -4.88
C TYR A 158 0.13 7.11 -6.05
N LEU A 159 1.38 6.66 -6.04
CA LEU A 159 2.35 6.96 -7.09
C LEU A 159 1.97 6.34 -8.43
N ASP A 160 1.45 5.12 -8.44
CA ASP A 160 1.00 4.43 -9.64
C ASP A 160 -0.07 5.25 -10.38
N PHE A 161 -1.00 5.84 -9.62
CA PHE A 161 -2.21 6.47 -10.17
C PHE A 161 -2.35 7.96 -9.87
N VAL A 162 -1.27 8.65 -9.48
CA VAL A 162 -1.32 10.04 -8.99
C VAL A 162 -2.04 11.01 -9.95
N GLU A 163 -1.78 10.90 -11.25
CA GLU A 163 -2.37 11.77 -12.27
C GLU A 163 -3.88 11.51 -12.42
N ASP A 164 -4.28 10.23 -12.55
CA ASP A 164 -5.68 9.84 -12.70
C ASP A 164 -6.50 10.14 -11.43
N LEU A 165 -5.92 9.88 -10.25
CA LEU A 165 -6.56 10.16 -8.97
C LEU A 165 -6.83 11.66 -8.78
N HIS A 166 -5.86 12.52 -9.11
CA HIS A 166 -6.08 13.97 -9.08
C HIS A 166 -7.07 14.42 -10.16
N ALA A 167 -7.03 13.82 -11.34
CA ALA A 167 -7.95 14.13 -12.43
C ALA A 167 -9.42 13.79 -12.07
N CYS A 168 -9.69 12.86 -11.13
CA CYS A 168 -11.03 12.64 -10.60
C CYS A 168 -11.65 13.90 -9.96
N GLY A 169 -10.86 14.91 -9.62
CA GLY A 169 -11.34 16.23 -9.17
C GLY A 169 -12.32 16.93 -10.11
N SER A 170 -12.35 16.55 -11.38
CA SER A 170 -13.28 17.11 -12.37
C SER A 170 -14.69 16.49 -12.33
N SER A 171 -14.97 15.54 -11.44
CA SER A 171 -16.30 14.90 -11.29
C SER A 171 -16.59 14.60 -9.83
N ASN A 172 -17.71 15.13 -9.33
CA ASN A 172 -18.13 14.89 -7.95
C ASN A 172 -18.51 13.43 -7.74
N GLU A 173 -19.15 12.80 -8.71
CA GLU A 173 -19.54 11.38 -8.67
C GLU A 173 -18.31 10.47 -8.56
N ALA A 174 -17.24 10.79 -9.29
CA ALA A 174 -15.97 10.06 -9.18
C ALA A 174 -15.31 10.24 -7.81
N LEU A 175 -15.39 11.44 -7.20
CA LEU A 175 -14.87 11.70 -5.86
C LEU A 175 -15.67 10.97 -4.78
N GLU A 176 -17.00 10.99 -4.86
CA GLU A 176 -17.88 10.25 -3.95
C GLU A 176 -17.59 8.75 -4.00
N LEU A 177 -17.41 8.20 -5.21
CA LEU A 177 -17.03 6.81 -5.39
C LEU A 177 -15.65 6.51 -4.79
N LEU A 178 -14.65 7.38 -5.01
CA LEU A 178 -13.33 7.23 -4.40
C LEU A 178 -13.39 7.27 -2.87
N ALA A 179 -14.20 8.14 -2.26
CA ALA A 179 -14.42 8.12 -0.81
C ALA A 179 -14.95 6.77 -0.34
N GLY A 180 -15.97 6.22 -1.01
CA GLY A 180 -16.52 4.90 -0.70
C GLY A 180 -15.49 3.79 -0.84
N ILE A 181 -14.68 3.81 -1.91
CA ILE A 181 -13.57 2.87 -2.13
C ILE A 181 -12.54 2.95 -0.99
N PHE A 182 -12.22 4.16 -0.52
CA PHE A 182 -11.24 4.32 0.56
C PHE A 182 -11.77 3.82 1.90
N GLU A 183 -13.07 4.02 2.17
CA GLU A 183 -13.72 3.59 3.41
C GLU A 183 -13.90 2.07 3.47
N ASP A 184 -14.48 1.48 2.42
CA ASP A 184 -14.73 0.04 2.36
C ASP A 184 -14.74 -0.46 0.89
N PRO A 185 -13.56 -0.78 0.32
CA PRO A 185 -13.44 -1.16 -1.09
C PRO A 185 -14.37 -2.32 -1.53
N PRO A 186 -14.58 -3.38 -0.72
CA PRO A 186 -15.53 -4.45 -1.02
C PRO A 186 -16.98 -4.04 -1.26
N LEU A 187 -17.45 -2.90 -0.71
CA LEU A 187 -18.86 -2.48 -0.86
C LEU A 187 -19.18 -1.83 -2.20
N ILE A 188 -18.15 -1.41 -2.93
CA ILE A 188 -18.31 -0.76 -4.23
C ILE A 188 -18.29 -1.84 -5.31
N ASP A 189 -19.25 -1.85 -6.23
CA ASP A 189 -19.21 -2.76 -7.39
C ASP A 189 -18.38 -2.15 -8.54
N ASP A 190 -17.76 -2.98 -9.37
CA ASP A 190 -17.02 -2.49 -10.55
C ASP A 190 -17.95 -1.85 -11.60
N SER A 191 -19.23 -2.25 -11.65
CA SER A 191 -20.27 -1.60 -12.46
C SER A 191 -20.49 -0.14 -12.04
N GLU A 192 -20.48 0.16 -10.74
CA GLU A 192 -20.58 1.54 -10.26
C GLU A 192 -19.39 2.40 -10.71
N VAL A 193 -18.20 1.82 -10.76
CA VAL A 193 -17.01 2.49 -11.31
C VAL A 193 -17.21 2.81 -12.78
N ASN A 194 -17.74 1.86 -13.55
CA ASN A 194 -18.03 2.07 -14.97
C ASN A 194 -19.09 3.15 -15.20
N GLU A 195 -20.07 3.28 -14.31
CA GLU A 195 -21.12 4.28 -14.44
C GLU A 195 -20.67 5.68 -14.01
N LYS A 196 -19.95 5.79 -12.88
CA LYS A 196 -19.68 7.06 -12.20
C LYS A 196 -18.29 7.64 -12.48
N VAL A 197 -17.36 6.86 -13.03
CA VAL A 197 -16.00 7.33 -13.36
C VAL A 197 -15.83 7.48 -14.86
N PRO A 198 -15.33 8.64 -15.34
CA PRO A 198 -14.98 8.82 -16.76
C PRO A 198 -13.98 7.78 -17.25
N GLU A 199 -14.18 7.28 -18.47
CA GLU A 199 -13.44 6.15 -19.05
C GLU A 199 -11.91 6.22 -18.87
N PRO A 200 -11.22 7.37 -19.14
CA PRO A 200 -9.76 7.44 -19.01
C PRO A 200 -9.23 7.10 -17.62
N ARG A 201 -10.07 7.25 -16.58
CA ARG A 201 -9.67 7.10 -15.16
C ARG A 201 -10.16 5.79 -14.54
N ARG A 202 -11.04 5.04 -15.22
CA ARG A 202 -11.65 3.82 -14.67
C ARG A 202 -10.60 2.79 -14.27
N PHE A 203 -9.59 2.58 -15.13
CA PHE A 203 -8.50 1.65 -14.85
C PHE A 203 -7.78 1.99 -13.53
N ALA A 204 -7.46 3.27 -13.32
CA ALA A 204 -6.79 3.73 -12.11
C ALA A 204 -7.66 3.56 -10.87
N VAL A 205 -8.96 3.85 -10.96
CA VAL A 205 -9.90 3.69 -9.84
C VAL A 205 -10.10 2.22 -9.47
N VAL A 206 -10.34 1.33 -10.45
CA VAL A 206 -10.46 -0.12 -10.22
C VAL A 206 -9.16 -0.69 -9.64
N SER A 207 -8.02 -0.29 -10.18
CA SER A 207 -6.71 -0.76 -9.69
C SER A 207 -6.43 -0.27 -8.27
N THR A 208 -6.77 0.98 -7.96
CA THR A 208 -6.68 1.54 -6.60
C THR A 208 -7.56 0.78 -5.62
N LYS A 209 -8.82 0.50 -5.98
CA LYS A 209 -9.77 -0.28 -5.18
C LYS A 209 -9.22 -1.67 -4.87
N LYS A 210 -8.73 -2.38 -5.88
CA LYS A 210 -8.13 -3.70 -5.72
C LYS A 210 -6.90 -3.65 -4.80
N ALA A 211 -5.97 -2.73 -5.05
CA ALA A 211 -4.76 -2.63 -4.25
C ALA A 211 -5.04 -2.28 -2.79
N LEU A 212 -6.04 -1.43 -2.51
CA LEU A 212 -6.47 -1.13 -1.14
C LEU A 212 -7.12 -2.34 -0.46
N ARG A 213 -7.98 -3.08 -1.19
CA ARG A 213 -8.59 -4.32 -0.69
C ARG A 213 -7.53 -5.33 -0.28
N ASP A 214 -6.55 -5.57 -1.14
CA ASP A 214 -5.44 -6.50 -0.90
C ASP A 214 -4.57 -6.05 0.28
N ALA A 215 -4.25 -4.75 0.36
CA ALA A 215 -3.50 -4.18 1.48
C ALA A 215 -4.26 -4.28 2.81
N ASN A 216 -5.58 -4.04 2.81
CA ASN A 216 -6.42 -4.15 4.00
C ASN A 216 -6.51 -5.59 4.49
N PHE A 217 -6.73 -6.56 3.59
CA PHE A 217 -6.67 -7.98 3.92
C PHE A 217 -5.33 -8.36 4.55
N SER A 218 -4.23 -8.00 3.87
CA SER A 218 -2.88 -8.33 4.33
C SER A 218 -2.60 -7.77 5.71
N ASN A 219 -2.89 -6.49 5.94
CA ASN A 219 -2.70 -5.85 7.24
C ASN A 219 -3.51 -6.53 8.35
N ARG A 220 -4.78 -6.90 8.10
CA ARG A 220 -5.61 -7.61 9.08
C ARG A 220 -5.02 -8.97 9.45
N VAL A 221 -4.65 -9.78 8.46
CA VAL A 221 -4.05 -11.10 8.67
C VAL A 221 -2.72 -10.98 9.40
N LEU A 222 -1.79 -10.17 8.92
CA LEU A 222 -0.49 -10.00 9.58
C LEU A 222 -0.65 -9.50 11.02
N THR A 223 -1.60 -8.59 11.29
CA THR A 223 -1.90 -8.12 12.66
C THR A 223 -2.47 -9.22 13.54
N ALA A 224 -3.41 -10.04 13.03
CA ALA A 224 -4.01 -11.15 13.77
C ALA A 224 -2.97 -12.19 14.22
N TYR A 225 -1.92 -12.39 13.40
CA TYR A 225 -0.77 -13.25 13.72
C TYR A 225 0.39 -12.51 14.40
N SER A 226 0.18 -11.29 14.91
CA SER A 226 1.20 -10.47 15.59
C SER A 226 2.48 -10.25 14.76
N ASN A 227 2.34 -10.16 13.43
CA ASN A 227 3.43 -10.09 12.47
C ASN A 227 4.44 -11.23 12.64
N THR A 228 3.92 -12.47 12.74
CA THR A 228 4.70 -13.70 12.90
C THR A 228 4.29 -14.75 11.88
N CYS A 229 5.27 -15.40 11.24
CA CYS A 229 4.99 -16.55 10.40
C CYS A 229 4.41 -17.71 11.21
N ALA A 230 3.20 -18.13 10.85
CA ALA A 230 2.47 -19.20 11.50
C ALA A 230 3.20 -20.56 11.53
N MET A 231 4.10 -20.81 10.57
CA MET A 231 4.80 -22.09 10.46
C MET A 231 6.16 -22.16 11.16
N CYS A 232 6.79 -21.01 11.46
CA CYS A 232 8.18 -21.01 11.96
C CYS A 232 8.55 -19.86 12.91
N GLY A 233 7.64 -18.93 13.21
CA GLY A 233 7.92 -17.84 14.15
C GLY A 233 8.71 -16.63 13.60
N THR A 234 9.06 -16.60 12.31
CA THR A 234 9.79 -15.45 11.74
C THR A 234 8.99 -14.14 11.84
N GLN A 235 9.62 -13.04 12.27
CA GLN A 235 8.99 -11.69 12.38
C GLN A 235 9.73 -10.58 11.60
N LEU A 236 10.71 -10.92 10.75
CA LEU A 236 11.68 -9.98 10.16
C LEU A 236 11.12 -9.05 9.07
N ARG A 237 9.81 -8.76 9.07
CA ARG A 237 9.08 -8.10 7.96
C ARG A 237 9.29 -8.79 6.60
N LEU A 238 9.46 -10.11 6.65
CA LEU A 238 9.56 -11.00 5.49
C LEU A 238 8.28 -11.84 5.36
N LEU A 239 7.14 -11.23 5.69
CA LEU A 239 5.86 -11.90 5.84
C LEU A 239 4.89 -11.44 4.77
N ASP A 240 4.14 -12.39 4.27
CA ASP A 240 2.99 -12.19 3.41
C ASP A 240 1.74 -12.73 4.12
N ALA A 241 0.59 -12.13 3.81
CA ALA A 241 -0.70 -12.74 4.11
C ALA A 241 -1.11 -13.61 2.92
N ALA A 242 -1.11 -14.92 3.13
CA ALA A 242 -1.59 -15.87 2.14
C ALA A 242 -3.06 -16.16 2.37
N HIS A 243 -3.85 -16.21 1.31
CA HIS A 243 -5.17 -16.82 1.37
C HIS A 243 -5.02 -18.34 1.51
N ILE A 244 -5.80 -18.95 2.40
CA ILE A 244 -5.88 -20.40 2.56
C ILE A 244 -6.60 -20.97 1.35
N LEU A 245 -7.85 -20.56 1.13
CA LEU A 245 -8.55 -20.78 -0.13
C LEU A 245 -8.24 -19.60 -1.07
N PRO A 246 -7.63 -19.83 -2.25
CA PRO A 246 -7.14 -18.75 -3.11
C PRO A 246 -8.20 -17.69 -3.44
N ALA A 247 -7.82 -16.41 -3.47
CA ALA A 247 -8.71 -15.27 -3.70
C ALA A 247 -9.56 -15.37 -4.98
N ALA A 248 -9.10 -16.10 -5.99
CA ALA A 248 -9.83 -16.31 -7.24
C ALA A 248 -10.97 -17.35 -7.14
N HIS A 249 -11.04 -18.11 -6.04
CA HIS A 249 -12.08 -19.10 -5.83
C HIS A 249 -13.43 -18.42 -5.47
N PRO A 250 -14.57 -18.85 -6.04
CA PRO A 250 -15.87 -18.20 -5.82
C PRO A 250 -16.31 -18.09 -4.35
N GLU A 251 -15.92 -19.06 -3.52
CA GLU A 251 -16.24 -19.11 -2.09
C GLU A 251 -15.16 -18.45 -1.20
N SER A 252 -14.08 -17.92 -1.79
CA SER A 252 -13.03 -17.22 -1.06
C SER A 252 -13.52 -15.86 -0.56
N THR A 253 -13.14 -15.52 0.66
CA THR A 253 -13.37 -14.20 1.25
C THR A 253 -12.05 -13.59 1.71
N ASP A 254 -12.05 -12.28 1.97
CA ASP A 254 -10.93 -11.57 2.59
C ASP A 254 -11.08 -11.46 4.11
N ASP A 255 -11.71 -12.47 4.70
CA ASP A 255 -11.77 -12.60 6.14
C ASP A 255 -10.45 -13.14 6.66
N THR A 256 -10.06 -12.72 7.86
CA THR A 256 -8.86 -13.23 8.54
C THR A 256 -8.90 -14.75 8.73
N SER A 257 -10.09 -15.34 8.86
CA SER A 257 -10.29 -16.79 8.93
C SER A 257 -9.95 -17.54 7.64
N ASN A 258 -9.85 -16.86 6.50
CA ASN A 258 -9.30 -17.37 5.25
C ASN A 258 -7.83 -16.95 5.03
N GLY A 259 -7.19 -16.36 6.05
CA GLY A 259 -5.85 -15.83 5.97
C GLY A 259 -4.86 -16.54 6.88
N ILE A 260 -3.62 -16.66 6.40
CA ILE A 260 -2.49 -17.16 7.19
C ILE A 260 -1.26 -16.28 6.95
N SER A 261 -0.57 -15.90 8.04
CA SER A 261 0.69 -15.15 7.92
C SER A 261 1.84 -16.12 7.69
N LEU A 262 2.54 -16.00 6.56
CA LEU A 262 3.65 -16.88 6.20
C LEU A 262 4.87 -16.06 5.80
N CYS A 263 6.06 -16.52 6.16
CA CYS A 263 7.27 -15.91 5.62
C CYS A 263 7.46 -16.29 4.15
N ALA A 264 8.22 -15.50 3.39
CA ALA A 264 8.38 -15.68 1.94
C ALA A 264 8.76 -17.12 1.52
N LEU A 265 9.52 -17.86 2.35
CA LEU A 265 9.87 -19.26 2.09
C LEU A 265 8.66 -20.19 2.28
N HIS A 266 7.97 -20.10 3.42
CA HIS A 266 6.84 -20.97 3.74
C HIS A 266 5.61 -20.64 2.91
N HIS A 267 5.38 -19.37 2.57
CA HIS A 267 4.33 -18.96 1.64
C HIS A 267 4.51 -19.67 0.30
N ARG A 268 5.71 -19.58 -0.29
CA ARG A 268 6.02 -20.24 -1.55
C ARG A 268 5.99 -21.77 -1.46
N ALA A 269 6.37 -22.35 -0.32
CA ALA A 269 6.27 -23.79 -0.10
C ALA A 269 4.80 -24.26 -0.01
N TYR A 270 3.95 -23.47 0.65
CA TYR A 270 2.52 -23.72 0.75
C TYR A 270 1.83 -23.63 -0.61
N ASP A 271 2.09 -22.58 -1.38
CA ASP A 271 1.50 -22.38 -2.71
C ASP A 271 1.90 -23.48 -3.70
N ARG A 272 3.12 -24.01 -3.57
CA ARG A 272 3.62 -25.13 -4.38
C ARG A 272 3.17 -26.49 -3.89
N GLY A 273 2.39 -26.56 -2.81
CA GLY A 273 1.93 -27.82 -2.25
C GLY A 273 3.04 -28.69 -1.65
N LEU A 274 4.20 -28.11 -1.32
CA LEU A 274 5.27 -28.82 -0.59
C LEU A 274 4.89 -29.03 0.87
N VAL A 275 4.18 -28.06 1.45
CA VAL A 275 3.64 -28.12 2.81
C VAL A 275 2.18 -27.71 2.82
N THR A 276 1.42 -28.24 3.77
CA THR A 276 0.06 -27.78 4.10
C THR A 276 -0.18 -27.92 5.60
N PHE A 277 -1.40 -27.63 6.05
CA PHE A 277 -1.86 -27.96 7.39
C PHE A 277 -3.29 -28.50 7.37
N GLY A 278 -3.62 -29.37 8.34
CA GLY A 278 -4.96 -29.95 8.50
C GLY A 278 -5.91 -29.08 9.34
N THR A 279 -7.16 -29.48 9.48
CA THR A 279 -8.16 -28.79 10.33
C THR A 279 -7.79 -28.80 11.82
N ASN A 280 -6.98 -29.78 12.22
CA ASN A 280 -6.35 -29.85 13.55
C ASN A 280 -5.09 -28.97 13.68
N TYR A 281 -4.79 -28.14 12.68
CA TYR A 281 -3.64 -27.24 12.58
C TYR A 281 -2.26 -27.92 12.52
N ARG A 282 -2.19 -29.25 12.40
CA ARG A 282 -0.90 -29.95 12.19
C ARG A 282 -0.35 -29.62 10.83
N ILE A 283 0.96 -29.37 10.77
CA ILE A 283 1.68 -29.14 9.52
C ILE A 283 2.03 -30.49 8.88
N HIS A 284 1.81 -30.60 7.57
CA HIS A 284 2.09 -31.80 6.78
C HIS A 284 3.05 -31.45 5.65
N ILE A 285 4.07 -32.30 5.44
CA ILE A 285 4.98 -32.21 4.29
C ILE A 285 4.52 -33.20 3.23
N ASN A 286 4.57 -32.80 1.96
CA ASN A 286 4.14 -33.63 0.85
C ASN A 286 5.24 -34.63 0.49
N ALA A 287 5.10 -35.88 0.93
CA ALA A 287 6.08 -36.93 0.68
C ALA A 287 6.33 -37.17 -0.83
N SER A 288 5.27 -37.12 -1.65
CA SER A 288 5.37 -37.29 -3.11
C SER A 288 6.13 -36.13 -3.76
N ALA A 289 5.86 -34.89 -3.35
CA ALA A 289 6.63 -33.74 -3.85
C ALA A 289 8.10 -33.79 -3.40
N VAL A 290 8.37 -34.28 -2.19
CA VAL A 290 9.74 -34.50 -1.69
C VAL A 290 10.46 -35.57 -2.52
N GLU A 291 9.78 -36.68 -2.84
CA GLU A 291 10.33 -37.74 -3.69
C GLU A 291 10.66 -37.21 -5.09
N GLU A 292 9.74 -36.46 -5.72
CA GLU A 292 10.00 -35.82 -7.03
C GLU A 292 11.21 -34.87 -6.99
N LEU A 293 11.32 -34.04 -5.95
CA LEU A 293 12.47 -33.16 -5.77
C LEU A 293 13.76 -33.96 -5.54
N THR A 294 13.67 -35.10 -4.87
CA THR A 294 14.82 -35.98 -4.61
C THR A 294 15.32 -36.61 -5.90
N ASP A 295 14.43 -37.18 -6.70
CA ASP A 295 14.72 -37.78 -8.01
C ASP A 295 15.36 -36.77 -8.98
N ARG A 296 14.95 -35.50 -8.89
CA ARG A 296 15.48 -34.40 -9.71
C ARG A 296 16.74 -33.76 -9.12
N ASN A 297 17.26 -34.27 -8.01
CA ASN A 297 18.41 -33.73 -7.27
C ASN A 297 18.23 -32.26 -6.83
N LEU A 298 17.01 -31.89 -6.44
CA LEU A 298 16.60 -30.56 -5.97
C LEU A 298 16.21 -30.56 -4.47
N HIS A 299 16.60 -31.58 -3.71
CA HIS A 299 16.25 -31.76 -2.29
C HIS A 299 17.23 -31.09 -1.31
N GLY A 300 18.18 -30.29 -1.80
CA GLY A 300 19.16 -29.58 -0.98
C GLY A 300 18.48 -28.67 0.06
N GLY A 301 18.82 -28.85 1.34
CA GLY A 301 18.26 -28.06 2.44
C GLY A 301 16.91 -28.54 2.98
N LEU A 302 16.38 -29.68 2.49
CA LEU A 302 15.10 -30.25 2.95
C LEU A 302 15.08 -30.55 4.46
N GLU A 303 16.16 -31.12 5.00
CA GLU A 303 16.28 -31.43 6.44
C GLU A 303 16.10 -30.15 7.27
N LYS A 304 16.93 -29.13 6.99
CA LYS A 304 16.83 -27.82 7.64
C LYS A 304 15.46 -27.16 7.44
N PHE A 305 14.86 -27.27 6.26
CA PHE A 305 13.50 -26.76 6.02
C PHE A 305 12.50 -27.43 6.96
N SER A 306 12.58 -28.75 7.10
CA SER A 306 11.65 -29.56 7.89
C SER A 306 11.84 -29.34 9.39
N GLU A 307 13.08 -29.22 9.86
CA GLU A 307 13.41 -28.93 11.28
C GLU A 307 12.95 -27.54 11.73
N ASN A 308 12.85 -26.58 10.81
CA ASN A 308 12.40 -25.21 11.13
C ASN A 308 10.88 -25.04 11.06
N LEU A 309 10.14 -26.09 10.70
CA LEU A 309 8.68 -26.09 10.79
C LEU A 309 8.25 -26.44 12.22
N PHE A 310 7.23 -25.73 12.70
CA PHE A 310 6.50 -26.18 13.86
C PHE A 310 5.74 -27.48 13.57
N HIS A 311 5.35 -28.21 14.62
CA HIS A 311 4.48 -29.37 14.48
C HIS A 311 3.03 -28.97 14.14
N MET A 312 2.62 -27.78 14.58
CA MET A 312 1.32 -27.18 14.29
C MET A 312 1.53 -25.71 13.96
N ILE A 313 0.68 -25.14 13.11
CA ILE A 313 0.71 -23.69 12.89
C ILE A 313 0.38 -22.96 14.19
N GLU A 314 1.04 -21.83 14.43
CA GLU A 314 0.56 -20.84 15.38
C GLU A 314 -0.73 -20.24 14.83
N VAL A 315 -1.72 -20.04 15.71
CA VAL A 315 -3.02 -19.49 15.35
C VAL A 315 -3.29 -18.20 16.12
N PRO A 316 -4.10 -17.27 15.56
CA PRO A 316 -4.47 -16.06 16.24
C PRO A 316 -5.14 -16.32 17.60
N PRO A 317 -4.93 -15.42 18.59
CA PRO A 317 -5.54 -15.55 19.91
C PRO A 317 -7.07 -15.48 19.82
N ALA A 318 -7.60 -14.58 18.99
CA ALA A 318 -9.02 -14.46 18.72
C ALA A 318 -9.52 -15.62 17.85
N LYS A 319 -10.55 -16.33 18.32
CA LYS A 319 -11.10 -17.50 17.62
C LYS A 319 -11.66 -17.17 16.23
N ALA A 320 -12.24 -15.98 16.07
CA ALA A 320 -12.83 -15.54 14.80
C ALA A 320 -11.79 -15.35 13.68
N ASP A 321 -10.53 -15.09 14.05
CA ASP A 321 -9.43 -14.90 13.09
C ASP A 321 -8.69 -16.20 12.76
N ARG A 322 -9.02 -17.31 13.42
CA ARG A 322 -8.33 -18.59 13.18
C ARG A 322 -8.73 -19.16 11.82
N PRO A 323 -7.82 -19.92 11.16
CA PRO A 323 -8.15 -20.66 9.94
C PRO A 323 -9.44 -21.47 10.12
N ALA A 324 -10.47 -21.14 9.34
CA ALA A 324 -11.74 -21.84 9.41
C ALA A 324 -11.66 -23.19 8.69
N GLU A 325 -12.24 -24.22 9.30
CA GLU A 325 -12.18 -25.61 8.81
C GLU A 325 -12.61 -25.71 7.35
N LYS A 326 -13.71 -25.04 6.96
CA LYS A 326 -14.23 -25.03 5.58
C LYS A 326 -13.17 -24.65 4.53
N TYR A 327 -12.32 -23.65 4.79
CA TYR A 327 -11.30 -23.21 3.83
C TYR A 327 -10.15 -24.21 3.76
N VAL A 328 -9.75 -24.74 4.91
CA VAL A 328 -8.67 -25.73 5.04
C VAL A 328 -9.04 -27.04 4.35
N GLU A 329 -10.23 -27.56 4.63
CA GLU A 329 -10.75 -28.78 4.00
C GLU A 329 -10.85 -28.62 2.48
N GLN A 330 -11.42 -27.50 2.04
CA GLN A 330 -11.62 -27.25 0.62
C GLN A 330 -10.32 -27.13 -0.15
N VAL A 331 -9.34 -26.33 0.34
CA VAL A 331 -8.06 -26.19 -0.36
C VAL A 331 -7.28 -27.50 -0.37
N ASN A 332 -7.29 -28.26 0.74
CA ASN A 332 -6.61 -29.55 0.82
C ASN A 332 -7.24 -30.57 -0.13
N SER A 333 -8.58 -30.64 -0.19
CA SER A 333 -9.31 -31.48 -1.15
C SER A 333 -8.97 -31.11 -2.59
N LEU A 334 -9.01 -29.82 -2.95
CA LEU A 334 -8.66 -29.33 -4.29
C LEU A 334 -7.20 -29.61 -4.68
N ARG A 335 -6.30 -29.67 -3.70
CA ARG A 335 -4.87 -29.99 -3.89
C ARG A 335 -4.57 -31.48 -3.75
N GLY A 336 -5.57 -32.34 -3.52
CA GLY A 336 -5.40 -33.79 -3.43
C GLY A 336 -4.79 -34.31 -2.11
N TRP A 337 -4.84 -33.53 -1.04
CA TRP A 337 -4.40 -33.97 0.29
C TRP A 337 -5.50 -34.76 1.01
N VAL A 338 -5.11 -35.85 1.67
CA VAL A 338 -5.99 -36.69 2.50
C VAL A 338 -5.49 -36.61 3.95
N ILE A 339 -5.91 -35.58 4.69
CA ILE A 339 -5.40 -35.25 6.04
C ILE A 339 -6.49 -34.78 7.00
#